data_AF-A0A562RSD6-F1
#
_entry.id   AF-A0A562RSD6-F1
#
_cell.length_a   1.000
_cell.length_b   1.000
_cell.length_c   1.000
_cell.angle_alpha   90.00
_cell.angle_beta   90.00
_cell.angle_gamma   90.00
#
_symmetry.space_group_name_H-M   'P 1'
#
loop_
_entity.id
_entity.type
_entity.pdbx_description
1 polymer ?
#
loop_
_entity_poly.entity_id
_entity_poly.type
_entity_poly.pdbx_seq_one_letter_code
_entity_poly.pdbx_strand_id
1 'polypeptide(L)'
;MTVLLRNTFKAWIDRAPGAPPRLIMIGDVRVPSNGWQARLTRRSPQGINPKILILDVNAEQPADAAQEEITTIPLRYEESPPQDEYGQVMIAHGRGEIVVSIGRMH
;
A
#
# COMPACT_ATOMS: atom_id res chain seq x y z
N MET A 1 10.13 -14.74 -4.68
CA MET A 1 9.22 -14.43 -3.55
C MET A 1 9.16 -12.92 -3.38
N THR A 2 7.98 -12.32 -3.25
CA THR A 2 7.87 -10.88 -2.93
C THR A 2 7.86 -10.65 -1.43
N VAL A 3 8.52 -9.58 -0.97
CA VAL A 3 8.72 -9.28 0.46
C VAL A 3 8.37 -7.82 0.73
N LEU A 4 7.41 -7.57 1.62
CA LEU A 4 7.07 -6.22 2.05
C LEU A 4 8.12 -5.67 3.02
N LEU A 5 8.64 -4.47 2.75
CA LEU A 5 9.59 -3.79 3.62
C LEU A 5 8.85 -3.04 4.73
N ARG A 6 8.49 -3.75 5.81
CA ARG A 6 7.64 -3.26 6.91
C ARG A 6 7.97 -1.84 7.40
N ASN A 7 9.25 -1.51 7.52
CA ASN A 7 9.70 -0.23 8.08
C ASN A 7 9.60 0.96 7.11
N THR A 8 9.24 0.74 5.85
CA THR A 8 9.11 1.82 4.86
C THR A 8 7.66 2.26 4.69
N PHE A 9 6.71 1.47 5.19
CA PHE A 9 5.29 1.81 5.06
C PHE A 9 4.88 2.96 5.97
N LYS A 10 4.18 3.94 5.40
CA LYS A 10 3.68 5.13 6.09
C LYS A 10 2.31 5.51 5.53
N ALA A 11 1.41 5.87 6.44
CA ALA A 11 0.06 6.34 6.12
C ALA A 11 -0.18 7.69 6.78
N TRP A 12 -0.77 8.65 6.08
CA TRP A 12 -1.21 9.91 6.66
C TRP A 12 -2.39 10.50 5.88
N ILE A 13 -3.11 11.43 6.53
CA ILE A 13 -4.08 12.28 5.85
C ILE A 13 -3.41 13.60 5.50
N ASP A 14 -3.23 13.86 4.22
CA ASP A 14 -2.84 15.16 3.69
C ASP A 14 -4.06 16.09 3.68
N ARG A 15 -3.92 17.26 4.30
CA ARG A 15 -4.98 18.28 4.42
C ARG A 15 -4.47 19.60 3.88
N ALA A 16 -4.50 19.74 2.56
CA ALA A 16 -4.17 21.00 1.91
C ALA A 16 -5.33 22.02 2.08
N PRO A 17 -5.04 23.29 2.42
CA PRO A 17 -6.05 24.34 2.46
C PRO A 17 -6.80 24.45 1.13
N GLY A 18 -8.14 24.45 1.18
CA GLY A 18 -8.98 24.59 -0.02
C GLY A 18 -9.13 23.32 -0.87
N ALA A 19 -8.58 22.17 -0.45
CA ALA A 19 -8.76 20.89 -1.11
C ALA A 19 -9.40 19.85 -0.16
N PRO A 20 -10.11 18.83 -0.68
CA PRO A 20 -10.55 17.73 0.16
C PRO A 20 -9.36 17.00 0.79
N PRO A 21 -9.52 16.42 2.00
CA PRO A 21 -8.48 15.61 2.62
C PRO A 21 -8.12 14.43 1.70
N ARG A 22 -6.85 14.02 1.74
CA ARG A 22 -6.32 12.91 0.96
C ARG A 22 -5.67 11.89 1.87
N LEU A 23 -6.11 10.64 1.83
CA LEU A 23 -5.37 9.56 2.46
C LEU A 23 -4.23 9.17 1.52
N ILE A 24 -3.01 9.24 2.01
CA ILE A 24 -1.81 8.82 1.29
C ILE A 24 -1.20 7.65 2.04
N MET A 25 -0.95 6.58 1.31
CA MET A 25 -0.24 5.40 1.78
C MET A 25 0.93 5.12 0.85
N ILE A 26 2.13 5.00 1.42
CA ILE A 26 3.34 4.60 0.69
C ILE A 26 4.03 3.45 1.41
N GLY A 27 4.91 2.75 0.71
CA GLY A 27 5.84 1.77 1.25
C GLY A 27 6.57 1.08 0.13
N ASP A 28 7.36 0.06 0.43
CA ASP A 28 8.17 -0.62 -0.57
C ASP A 28 7.99 -2.14 -0.54
N VAL A 29 8.09 -2.76 -1.71
CA VAL A 29 8.13 -4.22 -1.86
C VAL A 29 9.39 -4.64 -2.59
N ARG A 30 10.05 -5.67 -2.08
CA ARG A 30 11.15 -6.37 -2.77
C ARG A 30 10.60 -7.48 -3.64
N VAL A 31 11.14 -7.56 -4.85
CA VAL A 31 10.79 -8.54 -5.88
C VAL A 31 12.05 -9.29 -6.33
N PRO A 32 11.92 -10.53 -6.83
CA PRO A 32 13.08 -11.39 -7.09
C PRO A 32 13.82 -11.08 -8.40
N SER A 33 13.19 -10.35 -9.34
CA SER A 33 13.79 -10.02 -10.63
C SER A 33 13.39 -8.61 -11.07
N ASN A 34 14.08 -8.09 -12.07
CA ASN A 34 13.64 -6.89 -12.78
C ASN A 34 12.32 -7.13 -13.52
N GLY A 35 11.65 -6.05 -13.95
CA GLY A 35 10.44 -6.11 -14.78
C GLY A 35 9.14 -6.43 -14.03
N TRP A 36 9.20 -6.73 -12.74
CA TRP A 36 7.99 -6.86 -11.92
C TRP A 36 7.26 -5.52 -11.83
N GLN A 37 5.94 -5.60 -11.75
CA GLN A 37 5.08 -4.47 -11.41
C GLN A 37 4.42 -4.74 -10.07
N ALA A 38 4.30 -3.72 -9.24
CA ALA A 38 3.60 -3.86 -7.97
C ALA A 38 2.76 -2.62 -7.68
N ARG A 39 1.53 -2.84 -7.20
CA ARG A 39 0.60 -1.77 -6.84
C ARG A 39 -0.23 -2.14 -5.63
N LEU A 40 -0.66 -1.11 -4.92
CA LEU A 40 -1.65 -1.22 -3.85
C LEU A 40 -3.04 -1.02 -4.44
N THR A 41 -3.97 -1.89 -4.10
CA THR A 41 -5.38 -1.77 -4.49
C THR A 41 -6.29 -1.91 -3.28
N ARG A 42 -7.37 -1.13 -3.24
CA ARG A 42 -8.39 -1.29 -2.21
C ARG A 42 -9.03 -2.67 -2.33
N ARG A 43 -9.04 -3.43 -1.24
CA ARG A 43 -9.68 -4.75 -1.19
C ARG A 43 -11.20 -4.62 -1.38
N SER A 44 -11.82 -5.61 -2.04
CA SER A 44 -13.27 -5.74 -2.09
C SER A 44 -13.68 -7.21 -1.89
N PRO A 45 -14.48 -7.55 -0.85
CA PRO A 45 -15.06 -6.64 0.14
C PRO A 45 -14.04 -6.13 1.17
N GLN A 46 -14.31 -4.96 1.74
CA GLN A 46 -13.61 -4.51 2.96
C GLN A 46 -14.00 -5.41 4.15
N GLY A 47 -13.18 -5.40 5.19
CA GLY A 47 -13.44 -6.16 6.41
C GLY A 47 -14.64 -5.61 7.20
N ILE A 48 -14.99 -6.31 8.28
CA ILE A 48 -16.13 -5.94 9.15
C ILE A 48 -15.92 -4.58 9.83
N ASN A 49 -14.66 -4.19 10.09
CA ASN A 49 -14.34 -2.93 10.75
C ASN A 49 -14.12 -1.80 9.72
N PRO A 50 -15.05 -0.82 9.60
CA PRO A 50 -14.92 0.27 8.63
C PRO A 50 -13.79 1.26 8.96
N LYS A 51 -13.24 1.23 10.19
CA LYS A 51 -12.12 2.11 10.58
C LYS A 51 -10.76 1.62 10.10
N ILE A 52 -10.70 0.45 9.47
CA ILE A 52 -9.48 -0.16 8.93
C ILE A 52 -9.61 -0.24 7.42
N LEU A 53 -8.81 0.53 6.71
CA LEU A 53 -8.70 0.40 5.26
C LEU A 53 -7.84 -0.81 4.93
N ILE A 54 -8.38 -1.78 4.21
CA ILE A 54 -7.63 -2.96 3.76
C ILE A 54 -7.16 -2.75 2.32
N LEU A 55 -5.84 -2.84 2.12
CA LEU A 55 -5.19 -2.79 0.81
C LEU A 55 -4.56 -4.14 0.49
N ASP A 56 -4.73 -4.59 -0.75
CA ASP A 56 -4.03 -5.73 -1.32
C ASP A 56 -2.79 -5.27 -2.08
N VAL A 57 -1.69 -6.02 -1.94
CA VAL A 57 -0.50 -5.86 -2.78
C VAL A 57 -0.60 -6.81 -3.96
N ASN A 58 -0.87 -6.23 -5.14
CA ASN A 58 -0.83 -6.96 -6.40
C ASN A 58 0.56 -6.81 -7.00
N ALA A 59 1.31 -7.91 -7.05
CA ALA A 59 2.62 -7.97 -7.70
C ALA A 59 2.53 -8.91 -8.89
N GLU A 60 2.81 -8.39 -10.08
CA GLU A 60 2.73 -9.09 -11.35
C GLU A 60 4.15 -9.34 -11.88
N GLN A 61 4.44 -10.60 -12.19
CA GLN A 61 5.71 -11.00 -12.78
C GLN A 61 5.77 -10.55 -14.25
N PRO A 62 6.93 -10.12 -14.77
CA PRO A 62 7.10 -9.85 -16.19
C PRO A 62 6.80 -11.09 -17.03
N ALA A 63 6.23 -10.88 -18.23
CA ALA A 63 5.93 -11.96 -19.17
C ALA A 63 7.19 -12.62 -19.75
N ASP A 64 8.26 -11.84 -19.92
CA ASP A 64 9.54 -12.30 -20.46
C ASP A 64 10.52 -12.74 -19.36
N ALA A 65 11.52 -13.52 -19.75
CA ALA A 65 12.63 -13.90 -18.88
C ALA A 65 13.36 -12.63 -18.40
N ALA A 66 13.10 -12.25 -17.15
CA ALA A 66 13.79 -11.15 -16.50
C ALA A 66 15.07 -11.62 -15.84
N GLN A 67 16.08 -10.75 -15.83
CA GLN A 67 17.30 -10.97 -15.07
C GLN A 67 16.98 -11.10 -13.57
N GLU A 68 17.49 -12.16 -12.95
CA GLU A 68 17.37 -12.43 -11.51
C GLU A 68 18.20 -11.41 -10.71
N GLU A 69 17.63 -10.22 -10.55
CA GLU A 69 18.16 -9.12 -9.75
C GLU A 69 17.09 -8.69 -8.74
N ILE A 70 17.46 -8.65 -7.46
CA ILE A 70 16.54 -8.26 -6.39
C ILE A 70 16.25 -6.76 -6.51
N THR A 71 15.01 -6.43 -6.85
CA THR A 71 14.59 -5.05 -7.10
C THR A 71 13.61 -4.59 -6.02
N THR A 72 13.65 -3.29 -5.70
CA THR A 72 12.71 -2.68 -4.76
C THR A 72 11.77 -1.77 -5.53
N ILE A 73 10.46 -2.01 -5.42
CA ILE A 73 9.42 -1.24 -6.10
C ILE A 73 8.70 -0.38 -5.06
N PRO A 74 8.65 0.96 -5.24
CA PRO A 74 7.85 1.83 -4.40
C PRO A 74 6.37 1.62 -4.69
N LEU A 75 5.60 1.43 -3.62
CA LEU A 75 4.16 1.31 -3.63
C LEU A 75 3.52 2.62 -3.19
N ARG A 76 2.42 2.98 -3.84
CA ARG A 76 1.64 4.16 -3.49
C ARG A 76 0.16 3.90 -3.70
N TYR A 77 -0.64 4.35 -2.74
CA TYR A 77 -2.08 4.40 -2.79
C TYR A 77 -2.55 5.77 -2.31
N GLU A 78 -3.55 6.30 -3.01
CA GLU A 78 -4.16 7.59 -2.68
C GLU A 78 -5.68 7.47 -2.75
N GLU A 79 -6.37 8.10 -1.81
CA GLU A 79 -7.83 8.21 -1.82
C GLU A 79 -8.26 9.64 -1.49
N SER A 80 -9.08 10.24 -2.36
CA SER A 80 -9.47 11.66 -2.33
C SER A 80 -10.94 11.88 -2.71
N PRO A 81 -11.85 12.18 -1.76
CA PRO A 81 -11.66 12.10 -0.31
C PRO A 81 -11.62 10.63 0.18
N PRO A 82 -11.10 10.37 1.39
CA PRO A 82 -11.26 9.07 2.04
C PRO A 82 -12.73 8.68 2.13
N GLN A 83 -13.05 7.42 1.84
CA GLN A 83 -14.42 6.91 1.88
C GLN A 83 -14.96 6.77 3.30
N ASP A 84 -14.08 6.58 4.29
CA ASP A 84 -14.41 6.53 5.71
C ASP A 84 -13.33 7.23 6.56
N GLU A 85 -13.63 7.40 7.85
CA GLU A 85 -12.66 7.85 8.86
C GLU A 85 -11.72 6.71 9.27
N TYR A 86 -10.79 6.39 8.38
CA TYR A 86 -9.77 5.37 8.66
C TYR A 86 -8.82 5.82 9.76
N GLY A 87 -8.60 4.95 10.75
CA GLY A 87 -7.55 5.11 11.76
C GLY A 87 -6.28 4.30 11.43
N GLN A 88 -6.44 3.25 10.64
CA GLN A 88 -5.37 2.31 10.30
C GLN A 88 -5.51 1.85 8.85
N VAL A 89 -4.38 1.54 8.23
CA VAL A 89 -4.28 0.85 6.94
C VAL A 89 -3.69 -0.53 7.18
N MET A 90 -4.38 -1.57 6.75
CA MET A 90 -3.93 -2.95 6.78
C MET A 90 -3.52 -3.37 5.37
N ILE A 91 -2.23 -3.62 5.17
CA ILE A 91 -1.69 -4.14 3.92
C ILE A 91 -1.71 -5.66 4.01
N ALA A 92 -2.57 -6.30 3.23
CA ALA A 92 -2.61 -7.74 3.09
C ALA A 92 -1.71 -8.19 1.94
N HIS A 93 -0.89 -9.19 2.23
CA HIS A 93 -0.05 -9.88 1.27
C HIS A 93 -0.13 -11.38 1.54
N GLY A 94 -0.03 -12.23 0.52
CA GLY A 94 -0.38 -13.66 0.64
C GLY A 94 0.34 -14.45 1.76
N ARG A 95 1.37 -13.88 2.41
CA ARG A 95 2.10 -14.48 3.54
C ARG A 95 1.96 -13.74 4.87
N GLY A 96 1.16 -12.69 4.95
CA GLY A 96 0.89 -11.97 6.19
C GLY A 96 0.37 -10.56 5.96
N GLU A 97 0.14 -9.88 7.08
CA GLU A 97 -0.37 -8.52 7.09
C GLU A 97 0.60 -7.54 7.77
N ILE A 98 0.51 -6.29 7.34
CA ILE A 98 1.15 -5.15 7.99
C ILE A 98 0.05 -4.18 8.35
N VAL A 99 -0.01 -3.79 9.62
CA VAL A 99 -0.92 -2.74 10.08
C VAL A 99 -0.11 -1.46 10.28
N VAL A 100 -0.56 -0.39 9.66
CA VAL A 100 0.07 0.94 9.72
C VAL A 100 -0.95 1.91 10.26
N SER A 101 -0.60 2.60 11.34
CA SER A 101 -1.46 3.65 11.90
C SER A 101 -1.39 4.89 11.02
N ILE A 102 -2.54 5.51 10.76
CA ILE A 102 -2.60 6.76 9.99
C ILE A 102 -2.09 7.88 10.89
N GLY A 103 -0.90 8.39 10.56
CA GLY A 103 -0.33 9.54 11.23
C GLY A 103 -1.16 10.78 10.93
N ARG A 104 -1.47 11.55 11.97
CA ARG A 104 -1.81 12.97 11.79
C ARG A 104 -0.48 13.70 11.65
N MET A 105 -0.17 14.20 10.46
CA MET A 105 0.91 15.18 10.34
C MET A 105 0.40 16.42 11.12
N HIS A 106 1.07 16.71 12.23
CA HIS A 106 0.77 17.82 13.13
C HIS A 106 1.18 19.15 12.51
#